data_AF-A0A1P9WYK5-F1
#
_entry.id   AF-A0A1P9WYK5-F1
#
_cell.length_a   1.000
_cell.length_b   1.000
_cell.length_c   1.000
_cell.angle_alpha   90.00
_cell.angle_beta   90.00
_cell.angle_gamma   90.00
#
_symmetry.space_group_name_H-M   'P 1'
#
loop_
_entity.id
_entity.type
_entity.pdbx_description
1 polymer ?
#
loop_
_entity_poly.entity_id
_entity_poly.type
_entity_poly.pdbx_seq_one_letter_code
_entity_poly.pdbx_strand_id
1 'polypeptide(L)'
;MNTEQLINLIQAAQTPDQIREANRLAAAYLKASEGLDSYEKQAVQRAKSDALNRFLDEVEFEQQETLRFLALNGKQYDLNEWLTPMEYARKYNLRSVNNVTNWMIRGVIPPADIVDVPELNGLRLVRDRVYKEIPQGMGS
;
A
#
# COMPACT_ATOMS: atom_id res chain seq x y z
N MET A 1 -26.27 12.39 -8.88
CA MET A 1 -25.47 11.27 -9.38
C MET A 1 -26.37 10.04 -9.40
N ASN A 2 -26.51 9.38 -10.54
CA ASN A 2 -27.31 8.15 -10.66
C ASN A 2 -26.42 6.89 -10.54
N THR A 3 -27.05 5.71 -10.50
CA THR A 3 -26.37 4.42 -10.36
C THR A 3 -25.31 4.20 -11.43
N GLU A 4 -25.63 4.51 -12.69
CA GLU A 4 -24.73 4.32 -13.84
C GLU A 4 -23.49 5.23 -13.78
N GLN A 5 -23.68 6.51 -13.43
CA GLN A 5 -22.58 7.46 -13.24
C GLN A 5 -21.64 7.02 -12.11
N LEU A 6 -22.20 6.48 -11.01
CA LEU A 6 -21.40 5.96 -9.91
C LEU A 6 -20.60 4.72 -10.32
N ILE A 7 -21.21 3.78 -11.05
CA ILE A 7 -20.53 2.59 -11.56
C ILE A 7 -19.37 2.98 -12.48
N ASN A 8 -19.59 3.92 -13.40
CA ASN A 8 -18.54 4.41 -14.30
C ASN A 8 -17.38 5.05 -13.53
N LEU A 9 -17.65 5.82 -12.47
CA LEU A 9 -16.62 6.40 -11.60
C LEU A 9 -15.81 5.32 -10.86
N ILE A 10 -16.47 4.28 -10.34
CA ILE A 10 -15.79 3.15 -9.69
C ILE A 10 -14.94 2.38 -10.71
N GLN A 11 -15.44 2.20 -11.93
CA GLN A 11 -14.73 1.46 -12.98
C GLN A 11 -13.51 2.21 -13.52
N ALA A 12 -13.61 3.54 -13.64
CA ALA A 12 -12.56 4.42 -14.16
C ALA A 12 -11.51 4.82 -13.10
N ALA A 13 -11.68 4.46 -11.83
CA ALA A 13 -10.69 4.70 -10.80
C ALA A 13 -9.44 3.86 -11.05
N GLN A 14 -8.30 4.52 -11.26
CA GLN A 14 -7.00 3.90 -11.54
C GLN A 14 -5.97 4.16 -10.43
N THR A 15 -6.16 5.20 -9.61
CA THR A 15 -5.22 5.52 -8.54
C THR A 15 -5.78 5.18 -7.15
N PRO A 16 -4.92 4.93 -6.14
CA PRO A 16 -5.37 4.67 -4.78
C PRO A 16 -6.30 5.77 -4.22
N ASP A 17 -6.02 7.04 -4.56
CA ASP A 17 -6.87 8.16 -4.14
C ASP A 17 -8.21 8.20 -4.86
N GLN A 18 -8.25 7.88 -6.16
CA GLN A 18 -9.50 7.75 -6.90
C GLN A 18 -10.35 6.58 -6.37
N ILE A 19 -9.72 5.45 -6.02
CA ILE A 19 -10.40 4.28 -5.43
C ILE A 19 -10.98 4.63 -4.06
N ARG A 20 -10.23 5.34 -3.22
CA ARG A 20 -10.72 5.82 -1.91
C ARG A 20 -11.93 6.73 -2.05
N GLU A 21 -11.87 7.69 -2.97
CA GLU A 21 -12.97 8.63 -3.20
C GLU A 21 -14.19 7.94 -3.82
N ALA A 22 -14.00 7.05 -4.79
CA ALA A 22 -15.08 6.25 -5.38
C ALA A 22 -15.78 5.39 -4.32
N ASN A 23 -15.03 4.79 -3.39
CA ASN A 23 -15.58 4.03 -2.28
C ASN A 23 -16.38 4.90 -1.31
N ARG A 24 -15.91 6.11 -1.00
CA ARG A 24 -16.60 7.09 -0.15
C ARG A 24 -17.93 7.50 -0.78
N LEU A 25 -17.91 7.83 -2.08
CA LEU A 25 -19.10 8.22 -2.85
C LEU A 25 -20.10 7.07 -2.94
N ALA A 26 -19.65 5.84 -3.15
CA ALA A 26 -20.52 4.67 -3.17
C ALA A 26 -21.17 4.41 -1.80
N ALA A 27 -20.43 4.56 -0.71
CA ALA A 27 -20.97 4.43 0.64
C ALA A 27 -22.01 5.51 0.95
N ALA A 28 -21.74 6.77 0.55
CA ALA A 28 -22.69 7.87 0.68
C ALA A 28 -23.96 7.63 -0.16
N TYR A 29 -23.79 7.12 -1.39
CA TYR A 29 -24.89 6.78 -2.29
C TYR A 29 -25.79 5.70 -1.70
N LEU A 30 -25.23 4.58 -1.24
CA LEU A 30 -25.97 3.48 -0.63
C LEU A 30 -26.68 3.89 0.68
N LYS A 31 -26.08 4.84 1.44
CA LYS A 31 -26.66 5.35 2.68
C LYS A 31 -27.80 6.35 2.45
N ALA A 32 -27.69 7.19 1.41
CA ALA A 32 -28.66 8.23 1.11
C ALA A 32 -29.91 7.72 0.37
N SER A 33 -29.90 6.47 -0.08
CA SER A 33 -30.92 5.92 -0.96
C SER A 33 -31.76 4.85 -0.27
N GLU A 34 -32.76 5.31 0.48
CA GLU A 34 -33.80 4.45 1.07
C GLU A 34 -34.71 3.76 0.03
N GLY A 35 -34.59 4.09 -1.27
CA GLY A 35 -35.46 3.61 -2.36
C GLY A 35 -34.78 2.94 -3.55
N LEU A 36 -33.49 2.59 -3.50
CA LEU A 36 -32.85 1.81 -4.57
C LEU A 36 -33.45 0.40 -4.64
N ASP A 37 -33.81 -0.04 -5.84
CA ASP A 37 -34.22 -1.43 -6.07
C ASP A 37 -33.03 -2.38 -5.80
N SER A 38 -33.34 -3.62 -5.42
CA SER A 38 -32.36 -4.65 -5.02
C SER A 38 -31.25 -4.83 -6.07
N TYR A 39 -31.63 -4.72 -7.35
CA TYR A 39 -30.73 -4.82 -8.49
C TYR A 39 -29.64 -3.72 -8.50
N GLU A 40 -30.00 -2.48 -8.23
CA GLU A 40 -29.06 -1.36 -8.29
C GLU A 40 -28.06 -1.40 -7.13
N LYS A 41 -28.50 -1.81 -5.94
CA LYS A 41 -27.60 -2.05 -4.79
C LYS A 41 -26.59 -3.15 -5.10
N GLN A 42 -27.05 -4.22 -5.76
CA GLN A 42 -26.18 -5.33 -6.15
C GLN A 42 -25.18 -4.93 -7.23
N ALA A 43 -25.59 -4.11 -8.21
CA ALA A 43 -24.71 -3.60 -9.25
C ALA A 43 -23.58 -2.72 -8.69
N VAL A 44 -23.90 -1.82 -7.75
CA VAL A 44 -22.89 -0.96 -7.09
C VAL A 44 -21.92 -1.79 -6.25
N GLN A 45 -22.41 -2.79 -5.50
CA GLN A 45 -21.53 -3.66 -4.71
C GLN A 45 -20.59 -4.49 -5.59
N ARG A 46 -21.11 -5.04 -6.69
CA ARG A 46 -20.30 -5.77 -7.66
C ARG A 46 -19.20 -4.90 -8.26
N ALA A 47 -19.54 -3.68 -8.67
CA ALA A 47 -18.55 -2.75 -9.22
C ALA A 47 -17.44 -2.42 -8.19
N LYS A 48 -17.77 -2.29 -6.91
CA LYS A 48 -16.78 -2.10 -5.84
C LYS A 48 -15.85 -3.31 -5.67
N SER A 49 -16.42 -4.53 -5.64
CA SER A 49 -15.64 -5.77 -5.53
C SER A 49 -14.70 -5.94 -6.72
N ASP A 50 -15.17 -5.67 -7.94
CA ASP A 50 -14.37 -5.78 -9.16
C ASP A 50 -13.25 -4.73 -9.20
N ALA A 51 -13.51 -3.51 -8.72
CA ALA A 51 -12.47 -2.47 -8.60
C ALA A 51 -11.42 -2.83 -7.53
N LEU A 52 -11.85 -3.41 -6.41
CA LEU A 52 -10.93 -3.86 -5.36
C LEU A 52 -10.04 -5.02 -5.85
N ASN A 53 -10.63 -6.01 -6.52
CA ASN A 53 -9.86 -7.14 -7.06
C ASN A 53 -8.84 -6.69 -8.10
N ARG A 54 -9.21 -5.78 -9.02
CA ARG A 54 -8.25 -5.20 -9.98
C ARG A 54 -7.08 -4.50 -9.30
N PHE A 55 -7.34 -3.75 -8.24
CA PHE A 55 -6.28 -3.11 -7.46
C PHE A 55 -5.38 -4.13 -6.73
N LEU A 56 -5.96 -5.19 -6.19
CA LEU A 56 -5.19 -6.28 -5.57
C LEU A 56 -4.31 -6.99 -6.60
N ASP A 57 -4.84 -7.29 -7.79
CA ASP A 57 -4.08 -7.91 -8.89
C ASP A 57 -2.93 -7.01 -9.38
N GLU A 58 -3.16 -5.70 -9.48
CA GLU A 58 -2.14 -4.71 -9.85
C GLU A 58 -1.02 -4.61 -8.79
N VAL A 59 -1.40 -4.57 -7.51
CA VAL A 59 -0.45 -4.58 -6.40
C VAL A 59 0.35 -5.89 -6.33
N GLU A 60 -0.28 -7.04 -6.57
CA GLU A 60 0.40 -8.33 -6.62
C GLU A 60 1.36 -8.43 -7.81
N PHE A 61 0.99 -7.87 -8.97
CA PHE A 61 1.85 -7.81 -10.14
C PHE A 61 3.07 -6.90 -9.92
N GLU A 62 2.89 -5.71 -9.37
CA GLU A 62 3.98 -4.78 -9.04
C GLU A 62 4.94 -5.37 -7.98
N GLN A 63 4.41 -6.12 -7.01
CA GLN A 63 5.22 -6.84 -6.04
C GLN A 63 6.05 -7.94 -6.71
N GLN A 64 5.47 -8.74 -7.59
CA GLN A 64 6.20 -9.81 -8.29
C GLN A 64 7.26 -9.27 -9.25
N GLU A 65 7.03 -8.14 -9.92
CA GLU A 65 8.05 -7.48 -10.74
C GLU A 65 9.21 -6.94 -9.89
N THR A 66 8.90 -6.35 -8.73
CA THR A 66 9.92 -5.90 -7.77
C THR A 66 10.78 -7.06 -7.28
N LEU A 67 10.16 -8.20 -6.96
CA LEU A 67 10.84 -9.43 -6.52
C LEU A 67 11.72 -10.05 -7.62
N ARG A 68 11.24 -10.06 -8.87
CA ARG A 68 12.02 -10.56 -10.03
C ARG A 68 13.22 -9.67 -10.37
N PHE A 69 13.11 -8.36 -10.19
CA PHE A 69 14.19 -7.44 -10.54
C PHE A 69 15.33 -7.40 -9.51
N LEU A 70 15.03 -7.65 -8.23
CA LEU A 70 16.05 -7.91 -7.21
C LEU A 70 16.93 -9.12 -7.52
N ALA A 71 16.42 -10.08 -8.30
CA ALA A 71 17.19 -11.23 -8.75
C ALA A 71 18.13 -10.94 -9.95
N LEU A 72 17.94 -9.83 -10.68
CA LEU A 72 18.58 -9.59 -11.98
C LEU A 72 19.97 -8.93 -11.93
N ASN A 73 20.40 -8.36 -10.79
CA ASN A 73 21.71 -7.68 -10.66
C ASN A 73 22.78 -8.43 -9.84
N GLY A 74 22.65 -9.77 -9.71
CA GLY A 74 23.70 -10.61 -9.12
C GLY A 74 23.89 -10.48 -7.60
N LYS A 75 23.11 -9.65 -6.92
CA LYS A 75 22.95 -9.64 -5.46
C LYS A 75 21.51 -9.98 -5.13
N GLN A 76 21.26 -11.27 -4.96
CA GLN A 76 20.02 -11.75 -4.39
C GLN A 76 19.99 -11.31 -2.93
N TYR A 77 19.37 -10.16 -2.67
CA TYR A 77 19.10 -9.75 -1.29
C TYR A 77 17.96 -10.62 -0.79
N ASP A 78 18.27 -11.54 0.12
CA ASP A 78 17.25 -12.32 0.81
C ASP A 78 16.35 -11.34 1.56
N LEU A 79 15.05 -11.35 1.24
CA LEU A 79 14.07 -10.49 1.90
C LEU A 79 13.82 -10.89 3.35
N ASN A 80 14.31 -12.06 3.76
CA ASN A 80 14.43 -12.43 5.17
C ASN A 80 15.53 -11.65 5.90
N GLU A 81 16.51 -11.11 5.18
CA GLU A 81 17.58 -10.28 5.76
C GLU A 81 17.36 -8.78 5.47
N TRP A 82 16.67 -8.42 4.40
CA TRP A 82 16.51 -7.04 3.94
C TRP A 82 15.05 -6.67 3.72
N LEU A 83 14.61 -5.56 4.33
CA LEU A 83 13.26 -5.04 4.27
C LEU A 83 13.23 -3.65 3.64
N THR A 84 12.20 -3.33 2.87
CA THR A 84 11.92 -1.93 2.53
C THR A 84 11.56 -1.13 3.80
N PRO A 85 11.74 0.21 3.82
CA PRO A 85 11.31 1.05 4.94
C PRO A 85 9.84 0.88 5.32
N MET A 86 8.98 0.58 4.35
CA MET A 86 7.56 0.32 4.58
C MET A 86 7.35 -1.00 5.33
N GLU A 87 8.00 -2.08 4.88
CA GLU A 87 7.92 -3.39 5.53
C GLU A 87 8.54 -3.36 6.93
N TYR A 88 9.69 -2.69 7.09
CA TYR A 88 10.30 -2.47 8.40
C TYR A 88 9.33 -1.76 9.35
N ALA A 89 8.67 -0.68 8.88
CA ALA A 89 7.69 0.05 9.66
C ALA A 89 6.49 -0.82 10.06
N ARG A 90 6.00 -1.66 9.14
CA ARG A 90 4.92 -2.60 9.41
C ARG A 90 5.33 -3.70 10.41
N LYS A 91 6.50 -4.33 10.21
CA LYS A 91 7.00 -5.43 11.05
C LYS A 91 7.25 -5.00 12.48
N TYR A 92 7.80 -3.80 12.66
CA TYR A 92 8.13 -3.26 13.98
C TYR A 92 7.08 -2.29 14.53
N ASN A 93 5.88 -2.22 13.94
CA ASN A 93 4.78 -1.35 14.38
C ASN A 93 5.15 0.13 14.55
N LEU A 94 5.92 0.68 13.60
CA LEU A 94 6.20 2.11 13.55
C LEU A 94 4.98 2.88 13.07
N ARG A 95 4.73 4.05 13.68
CA ARG A 95 3.61 4.95 13.31
C ARG A 95 3.68 5.47 11.87
N SER A 96 4.86 5.50 11.25
CA SER A 96 5.08 6.01 9.91
C SER A 96 6.40 5.52 9.33
N VAL A 97 6.43 5.31 8.02
CA VAL A 97 7.64 5.03 7.23
C VAL A 97 8.67 6.16 7.36
N ASN A 98 8.22 7.41 7.57
CA ASN A 98 9.10 8.55 7.78
C ASN A 98 10.00 8.38 9.01
N ASN A 99 9.62 7.58 10.01
CA ASN A 99 10.49 7.28 11.14
C ASN A 99 11.72 6.51 10.69
N VAL A 100 11.56 5.52 9.80
CA VAL A 100 12.66 4.73 9.25
C VAL A 100 13.55 5.62 8.39
N THR A 101 12.97 6.45 7.53
CA THR A 101 13.73 7.43 6.71
C THR A 101 14.55 8.39 7.57
N ASN A 102 13.96 8.92 8.64
CA ASN A 102 14.66 9.78 9.58
C ASN A 102 15.74 9.03 10.36
N TRP A 103 15.56 7.75 10.69
CA TRP A 103 16.57 6.93 11.36
C TRP A 103 17.78 6.67 10.47
N MET A 104 17.57 6.46 9.17
CA MET A 104 18.65 6.36 8.18
C MET A 104 19.44 7.67 8.12
N ILE A 105 18.76 8.82 8.00
CA ILE A 105 19.41 10.15 7.93
C ILE A 105 20.17 10.48 9.21
N ARG A 106 19.62 10.13 10.38
CA ARG A 106 20.22 10.42 11.69
C ARG A 106 21.28 9.41 12.13
N GLY A 107 21.54 8.36 11.34
CA GLY A 107 22.50 7.31 11.66
C GLY A 107 22.07 6.35 12.78
N VAL A 108 20.78 6.30 13.12
CA VAL A 108 20.23 5.27 14.03
C VAL A 108 20.29 3.90 13.37
N ILE A 109 20.01 3.86 12.06
CA ILE A 109 20.33 2.71 11.22
C ILE A 109 21.73 2.97 10.66
N PRO A 110 22.72 2.10 10.94
CA PRO A 110 24.07 2.25 10.39
C PRO A 110 24.06 2.20 8.86
N PRO A 111 24.93 2.96 8.17
CA PRO A 111 25.03 2.89 6.71
C PRO A 111 25.33 1.49 6.16
N ALA A 112 26.04 0.65 6.94
CA ALA A 112 26.32 -0.74 6.57
C ALA A 112 25.06 -1.64 6.54
N ASP A 113 23.99 -1.20 7.19
CA ASP A 113 22.68 -1.87 7.23
C ASP A 113 21.66 -1.20 6.30
N ILE A 114 22.14 -0.35 5.38
CA ILE A 114 21.34 0.32 4.35
C ILE A 114 21.89 -0.09 2.99
N VAL A 115 21.00 -0.45 2.08
CA VAL A 115 21.33 -0.69 0.68
C VAL A 115 20.51 0.28 -0.16
N ASP A 116 21.18 1.19 -0.86
CA ASP A 116 20.57 1.99 -1.91
C ASP A 116 20.57 1.18 -3.21
N VAL A 117 19.41 1.06 -3.85
CA VAL A 117 19.22 0.42 -5.15
C VAL A 117 18.87 1.53 -6.16
N PRO A 118 19.88 2.20 -6.73
CA PRO A 118 19.67 3.35 -7.62
C PRO A 118 18.88 2.97 -8.88
N GLU A 119 18.93 1.71 -9.31
CA GLU A 119 18.22 1.18 -10.48
C GLU A 119 16.70 1.10 -10.29
N LEU A 120 16.19 1.17 -9.05
CA LEU A 120 14.77 1.09 -8.70
C LEU A 120 14.27 2.40 -8.10
N ASN A 121 14.37 3.52 -8.85
CA ASN A 121 13.96 4.85 -8.38
C ASN A 121 14.61 5.27 -7.04
N GLY A 122 15.83 4.78 -6.77
CA GLY A 122 16.50 5.02 -5.49
C GLY A 122 15.84 4.33 -4.31
N LEU A 123 15.21 3.17 -4.53
CA LEU A 123 14.67 2.34 -3.45
C LEU A 123 15.77 2.03 -2.43
N ARG A 124 15.44 2.19 -1.15
CA ARG A 124 16.32 1.82 -0.03
C ARG A 124 15.82 0.54 0.61
N LEU A 125 16.75 -0.33 0.96
CA LEU A 125 16.51 -1.49 1.81
C LEU A 125 17.25 -1.31 3.13
N VAL A 126 16.68 -1.86 4.19
CA VAL A 126 17.16 -1.81 5.57
C VAL A 126 17.27 -3.22 6.08
N ARG A 127 18.37 -3.57 6.74
CA ARG A 127 18.52 -4.91 7.32
C ARG A 127 17.48 -5.19 8.42
N ASP A 128 16.93 -6.40 8.41
CA ASP A 128 15.88 -6.90 9.30
C ASP A 128 16.37 -7.16 10.73
N ARG A 129 16.53 -6.08 11.50
CA ARG A 129 16.90 -6.13 12.93
C ARG A 129 16.32 -4.94 13.67
N VAL A 130 16.13 -5.07 14.98
CA VAL A 130 15.65 -3.97 15.82
C VAL A 130 16.77 -2.94 16.00
N TYR A 131 16.60 -1.73 15.47
CA TYR A 131 17.54 -0.61 15.71
C TYR A 131 17.16 0.27 16.91
N LYS A 132 15.87 0.27 17.27
CA LYS A 132 15.36 1.07 18.38
C LYS A 132 14.13 0.39 18.96
N GLU A 133 14.15 0.17 20.27
CA GLU A 133 12.96 -0.25 21.01
C GLU A 133 11.96 0.89 20.99
N ILE A 134 10.79 0.65 20.40
CA ILE A 134 9.66 1.56 20.50
C ILE A 134 8.92 1.14 21.78
N PRO A 135 8.71 2.04 22.75
CA PRO A 135 7.86 1.74 23.89
C PRO A 135 6.47 1.32 23.40
N GLN A 136 6.14 0.04 23.61
CA GLN A 136 4.80 -0.51 23.37
C GLN A 136 3.88 0.11 24.42
N GLY A 137 3.19 1.20 24.05
CA GLY A 137 2.17 1.82 24.89
C GLY A 137 2.45 3.28 25.22
N MET A 138 2.10 4.18 24.29
CA MET A 138 1.51 5.48 24.63
C MET A 138 0.50 5.82 23.53
N GLY A 139 -0.60 5.07 23.55
CA GLY A 139 -1.88 5.62 23.14
C GLY A 139 -2.30 6.61 24.22
N SER A 140 -2.53 7.84 23.82
CA SER A 140 -3.25 8.86 24.58
C SER A 140 -4.26 9.47 23.64
#